data_AF-A0A963LBC4-F1
#
_entry.id   AF-A0A963LBC4-F1
#
_cell.length_a   1.000
_cell.length_b   1.000
_cell.length_c   1.000
_cell.angle_alpha   90.00
_cell.angle_beta   90.00
_cell.angle_gamma   90.00
#
_symmetry.space_group_name_H-M   'P 1'
#
loop_
_entity.id
_entity.type
_entity.pdbx_description
1 polymer ?
#
loop_
_entity_poly.entity_id
_entity_poly.type
_entity_poly.pdbx_seq_one_letter_code
_entity_poly.pdbx_strand_id
1 'polypeptide(L)'
;MPDTAASPPNSPLTHFDAQGQAHMVDVSAKASTHRVAVAEGRITMLPATLALIQSGTAKKGDVLGIARIAGIQGAKKTSDLIPLC
;
A
#
# COMPACT_ATOMS: atom_id res chain seq x y z
N MET A 1 4.15 -39.76 -6.19
CA MET A 1 3.39 -39.19 -5.05
C MET A 1 3.95 -39.75 -3.76
N PRO A 2 3.96 -39.01 -2.64
CA PRO A 2 3.43 -37.66 -2.45
C PRO A 2 4.40 -36.70 -1.73
N ASP A 3 4.42 -35.44 -2.14
CA ASP A 3 4.47 -34.36 -1.16
C ASP A 3 3.66 -33.22 -1.77
N THR A 4 2.36 -33.32 -1.50
CA THR A 4 1.36 -32.33 -1.84
C THR A 4 1.72 -31.07 -1.06
N ALA A 5 2.23 -30.05 -1.74
CA ALA A 5 2.39 -28.72 -1.17
C ALA A 5 1.00 -28.23 -0.73
N ALA A 6 0.75 -28.33 0.57
CA ALA A 6 -0.47 -27.87 1.19
C ALA A 6 -0.59 -26.35 0.97
N SER A 7 -1.63 -25.93 0.25
CA SER A 7 -2.06 -24.54 0.21
C SER A 7 -2.22 -24.03 1.65
N PRO A 8 -1.75 -22.81 1.98
CA PRO A 8 -2.00 -22.26 3.30
C PRO A 8 -3.52 -22.17 3.51
N PRO A 9 -4.02 -22.44 4.73
CA PRO A 9 -5.45 -22.39 5.01
C PRO A 9 -5.95 -20.98 4.69
N ASN A 10 -7.01 -20.92 3.89
CA ASN A 10 -7.74 -19.72 3.52
C ASN A 10 -8.08 -18.97 4.82
N SER A 11 -7.27 -17.97 5.17
CA SER A 11 -7.54 -17.14 6.32
C SER A 11 -8.89 -16.47 6.06
N PRO A 12 -9.89 -16.64 6.95
CA PRO A 12 -11.24 -16.16 6.71
C PRO A 12 -11.16 -14.66 6.39
N LEU A 13 -11.71 -14.29 5.24
CA LEU A 13 -11.70 -12.91 4.76
C LEU A 13 -12.45 -12.05 5.78
N THR A 14 -11.71 -11.29 6.59
CA THR A 14 -12.31 -10.56 7.72
C THR A 14 -13.21 -9.41 7.28
N HIS A 15 -13.11 -8.95 6.03
CA HIS A 15 -13.87 -7.81 5.51
C HIS A 15 -15.19 -8.21 4.82
N PHE A 16 -15.53 -9.49 4.80
CA PHE A 16 -16.76 -10.00 4.18
C PHE A 16 -17.62 -10.69 5.23
N ASP A 17 -18.91 -10.35 5.29
CA ASP A 17 -19.88 -11.03 6.14
C ASP A 17 -20.29 -12.40 5.54
N ALA A 18 -21.10 -13.18 6.28
CA ALA A 18 -21.60 -14.48 5.85
C ALA A 18 -22.54 -14.43 4.62
N GLN A 19 -22.92 -13.23 4.17
CA GLN A 19 -23.76 -12.94 3.00
C GLN A 19 -22.96 -12.29 1.85
N GLY A 20 -21.64 -12.12 2.00
CA GLY A 20 -20.75 -11.54 0.98
C GLY A 20 -20.74 -10.00 0.92
N GLN A 21 -21.28 -9.29 1.91
CA GLN A 21 -21.21 -7.83 1.99
C GLN A 21 -19.96 -7.35 2.72
N ALA A 22 -19.47 -6.18 2.31
CA ALA A 22 -18.35 -5.48 2.92
C ALA A 22 -18.69 -5.02 4.34
N HIS A 23 -17.98 -5.52 5.36
CA HIS A 23 -18.16 -5.10 6.75
C HIS A 23 -16.82 -4.69 7.38
N MET A 24 -16.81 -3.53 8.05
CA MET A 24 -15.65 -3.03 8.79
C MET A 24 -15.47 -3.87 10.06
N VAL A 25 -14.30 -4.49 10.21
CA VAL A 25 -14.00 -5.36 11.36
C VAL A 25 -13.89 -4.52 12.62
N ASP A 26 -14.67 -4.87 13.65
CA ASP A 26 -14.49 -4.26 14.97
C ASP A 26 -13.14 -4.68 15.58
N VAL A 27 -12.31 -3.69 15.90
CA VAL A 27 -11.00 -3.85 16.51
C VAL A 27 -10.95 -3.30 17.95
N SER A 28 -12.09 -2.89 18.51
CA SER A 28 -12.18 -2.23 19.82
C SER A 28 -11.65 -3.07 20.98
N ALA A 29 -11.78 -4.40 20.89
CA ALA A 29 -11.29 -5.34 21.91
C ALA A 29 -9.78 -5.66 21.79
N LYS A 30 -9.10 -5.18 20.75
CA LYS A 30 -7.66 -5.47 20.53
C LYS A 30 -6.80 -4.48 21.33
N ALA A 31 -5.81 -5.00 22.05
CA ALA A 31 -4.83 -4.16 22.74
C ALA A 31 -4.05 -3.29 21.75
N SER A 32 -3.90 -2.00 22.09
CA SER A 32 -3.06 -1.08 21.34
C SER A 32 -1.59 -1.49 21.47
N THR A 33 -0.96 -1.77 20.33
CA THR A 33 0.47 -2.12 20.27
C THR A 33 1.16 -1.25 19.23
N HIS A 34 2.47 -1.01 19.40
CA HIS A 34 3.25 -0.30 18.39
C HIS A 34 3.45 -1.21 17.18
N ARG A 35 3.02 -0.76 16.00
CA ARG A 35 3.07 -1.52 14.75
C ARG A 35 3.81 -0.74 13.68
N VAL A 36 4.67 -1.44 12.95
CA VAL A 36 5.44 -0.88 11.82
C VAL A 36 5.21 -1.77 10.61
N ALA A 37 4.93 -1.16 9.47
CA ALA A 37 4.83 -1.82 8.18
C ALA A 37 5.74 -1.10 7.16
N VAL A 38 6.42 -1.87 6.32
CA VAL A 38 7.31 -1.37 5.27
C VAL A 38 6.80 -1.86 3.93
N ALA A 39 6.64 -0.95 2.97
CA ALA A 39 6.24 -1.24 1.60
C ALA A 39 7.17 -0.53 0.61
N GLU A 40 7.42 -1.15 -0.54
CA GLU A 40 8.26 -0.61 -1.61
C GLU A 40 7.55 -0.63 -2.97
N GLY A 41 8.01 0.21 -3.89
CA GLY A 41 7.48 0.29 -5.25
C GLY A 41 8.54 0.77 -6.23
N ARG A 42 8.41 0.39 -7.50
CA ARG A 42 9.34 0.77 -8.57
C ARG A 42 8.59 1.39 -9.74
N ILE A 43 9.15 2.47 -10.29
CA ILE A 43 8.69 3.11 -11.52
C ILE A 43 9.77 2.93 -12.58
N THR A 44 9.44 2.22 -13.66
CA THR A 44 10.33 2.06 -14.82
C THR A 44 10.10 3.21 -15.80
N MET A 45 11.17 3.80 -16.32
CA MET A 45 11.13 4.92 -17.25
C MET A 45 12.30 4.86 -18.23
N LEU A 46 12.24 5.68 -19.28
CA LEU A 46 13.34 5.80 -20.24
C LEU A 46 14.60 6.42 -19.57
N PRO A 47 15.82 6.03 -20.00
CA PRO A 47 17.07 6.59 -19.48
C PRO A 47 17.15 8.11 -19.58
N ALA A 48 16.65 8.69 -20.68
CA ALA A 48 16.61 10.14 -20.87
C ALA A 48 15.73 10.85 -19.83
N THR A 49 14.62 10.24 -19.42
CA THR A 49 13.74 10.78 -18.37
C THR A 49 14.41 10.71 -17.00
N LEU A 50 15.11 9.61 -16.70
CA LEU A 50 15.85 9.47 -15.44
C LEU A 50 16.95 10.54 -15.33
N ALA A 51 17.71 10.75 -16.41
CA ALA A 51 18.75 11.77 -16.46
C ALA A 51 18.17 13.18 -16.21
N LEU A 52 17.01 13.50 -16.81
CA LEU A 52 16.32 14.78 -16.59
C LEU A 52 15.84 14.98 -15.15
N ILE A 53 15.38 13.91 -14.50
CA ILE A 53 14.95 13.95 -13.09
C ILE A 53 16.17 14.16 -12.19
N GLN A 54 17.28 13.45 -12.44
CA GLN A 54 18.52 13.56 -11.67
C GLN A 54 19.19 14.92 -11.84
N SER A 55 19.13 15.53 -13.04
CA SER A 55 19.68 16.86 -13.30
C SER A 55 18.83 18.00 -12.73
N GLY A 56 17.66 17.71 -12.16
CA GLY A 56 16.78 18.72 -11.56
C GLY A 56 16.16 19.69 -12.57
N THR A 57 16.29 19.43 -13.88
CA THR A 57 15.80 20.30 -14.97
C THR A 57 14.45 19.86 -15.52
N ALA A 58 13.70 19.06 -14.76
CA ALA A 58 12.32 18.73 -15.10
C ALA A 58 11.47 20.02 -15.16
N LYS A 59 10.68 20.20 -16.23
CA LYS A 59 9.82 21.39 -16.45
C LYS A 59 8.85 21.71 -15.29
N LYS A 60 8.60 20.74 -14.40
CA LYS A 60 7.69 20.86 -13.24
C LYS A 60 8.40 21.12 -11.90
N GLY A 61 9.73 21.23 -11.87
CA GLY A 61 10.51 21.37 -10.63
C GLY A 61 10.95 20.04 -10.02
N ASP A 62 11.21 20.02 -8.71
CA ASP A 62 11.68 18.82 -7.97
C ASP A 62 10.61 17.72 -7.92
N VAL A 63 10.68 16.80 -8.87
CA VAL A 63 9.74 15.68 -9.01
C VAL A 63 9.85 14.70 -7.84
N LEU A 64 11.06 14.46 -7.31
CA LEU A 64 11.28 13.50 -6.22
C LEU A 64 10.79 14.07 -4.89
N GLY A 65 11.04 15.36 -4.63
CA GLY A 65 10.53 16.06 -3.45
C GLY A 65 9.00 16.06 -3.41
N ILE A 66 8.36 16.42 -4.52
CA ILE A 66 6.90 16.39 -4.63
C ILE A 66 6.36 14.97 -4.46
N ALA A 67 7.00 13.96 -5.07
CA ALA A 67 6.58 12.56 -4.92
C ALA A 67 6.65 12.08 -3.47
N ARG A 68 7.67 12.49 -2.70
CA ARG A 68 7.77 12.18 -1.27
C ARG A 68 6.63 12.79 -0.47
N ILE A 69 6.33 14.08 -0.70
CA ILE A 69 5.24 14.77 0.00
C ILE A 69 3.89 14.11 -0.35
N ALA A 70 3.67 13.80 -1.62
CA ALA A 70 2.48 13.09 -2.08
C ALA A 70 2.33 11.72 -1.41
N GLY A 71 3.42 10.97 -1.26
CA GLY A 71 3.42 9.67 -0.56
C GLY A 71 3.04 9.79 0.91
N ILE A 72 3.58 10.77 1.64
CA ILE A 72 3.25 11.00 3.06
C ILE A 72 1.77 11.40 3.20
N GLN A 73 1.28 12.28 2.34
CA GLN A 73 -0.11 12.72 2.38
C GLN A 73 -1.06 11.59 1.97
N GLY A 74 -0.68 10.77 0.98
CA GLY A 74 -1.42 9.58 0.58
C GLY A 74 -1.54 8.57 1.72
N ALA A 75 -0.45 8.28 2.43
CA ALA A 75 -0.44 7.34 3.54
C ALA A 75 -1.40 7.74 4.69
N LYS A 76 -1.55 9.04 4.95
CA LYS A 76 -2.50 9.55 5.95
C LYS A 76 -3.96 9.49 5.49
N LYS A 77 -4.20 9.55 4.18
CA LYS A 77 -5.53 9.48 3.56
C LYS A 77 -5.94 8.07 3.16
N THR A 78 -5.17 7.05 3.56
CA THR A 78 -5.45 5.65 3.22
C THR A 78 -6.86 5.24 3.64
N SER A 79 -7.35 5.70 4.80
CA SER A 79 -8.70 5.41 5.28
C SER A 79 -9.81 6.03 4.41
N ASP A 80 -9.55 7.17 3.76
CA ASP A 80 -10.51 7.80 2.84
C ASP A 80 -10.49 7.11 1.47
N LEU A 81 -9.35 6.52 1.10
CA LEU A 81 -9.12 5.89 -0.21
C LEU A 81 -9.48 4.40 -0.23
N ILE A 82 -9.36 3.71 0.89
CA ILE A 82 -9.62 2.27 1.04
C ILE A 82 -10.87 2.12 1.92
N PRO A 83 -12.04 1.75 1.34
CA PRO A 83 -13.35 1.78 2.02
C PRO A 83 -13.48 0.96 3.30
N LEU A 84 -12.56 0.03 3.58
CA LEU A 84 -12.60 -0.89 4.73
C LEU A 84 -11.25 -0.96 5.45
N CYS A 85 -10.45 0.10 5.40
CA CYS A 85 -9.13 0.12 6.01
C CYS A 85 -9.15 0.03 7.54
#